data_AF-A0A938GS39-F1
#
_entry.id   AF-A0A938GS39-F1
#
_cell.length_a   1.000
_cell.length_b   1.000
_cell.length_c   1.000
_cell.angle_alpha   90.00
_cell.angle_beta   90.00
_cell.angle_gamma   90.00
#
_symmetry.space_group_name_H-M   'P 1'
#
loop_
_entity.id
_entity.type
_entity.pdbx_description
1 polymer ?
#
loop_
_entity_poly.entity_id
_entity_poly.type
_entity_poly.pdbx_seq_one_letter_code
_entity_poly.pdbx_strand_id
1 'polypeptide(L)'
;MTQALAHAPRPGEVRNLGGGRGKSGFMLGAMVLIEQAGVERANFLCYNQKCVDDHIFYISELNKLLAHCPEREVQIELENMLAEMVRAEEHYQ
;
A
#
# COMPACT_ATOMS: atom_id res chain seq x y z
N MET A 1 0.03 13.26 -4.34
CA MET A 1 -1.12 13.63 -3.48
C MET A 1 -0.81 14.79 -2.54
N THR A 2 0.28 14.71 -1.77
CA THR A 2 0.70 15.71 -0.76
C THR A 2 0.81 17.14 -1.30
N GLN A 3 1.33 17.34 -2.52
CA GLN A 3 1.43 18.68 -3.11
C GLN A 3 0.07 19.38 -3.33
N ALA A 4 -1.01 18.66 -3.69
CA ALA A 4 -2.32 19.31 -3.89
C ALA A 4 -2.94 19.78 -2.57
N LEU A 5 -2.79 19.00 -1.50
CA LEU A 5 -3.21 19.42 -0.16
C LEU A 5 -2.46 20.67 0.31
N ALA A 6 -1.20 20.85 -0.11
CA ALA A 6 -0.41 22.04 0.21
C ALA A 6 -0.94 23.30 -0.49
N HIS A 7 -1.59 23.18 -1.66
CA HIS A 7 -2.14 24.34 -2.39
C HIS A 7 -3.50 24.82 -1.88
N ALA A 8 -4.24 23.99 -1.13
CA ALA A 8 -5.53 24.35 -0.52
C ALA A 8 -5.66 23.74 0.89
N PRO A 9 -4.83 24.20 1.85
CA PRO A 9 -4.84 23.63 3.18
C PRO A 9 -6.18 23.91 3.88
N ARG A 10 -6.73 22.87 4.51
CA ARG A 10 -7.89 22.99 5.41
C ARG A 10 -7.43 22.67 6.83
N PRO A 11 -7.11 23.68 7.65
CA PRO A 11 -6.56 23.47 8.98
C PRO A 11 -7.48 22.63 9.86
N GLY A 12 -6.91 21.68 10.61
CA GLY A 12 -7.66 20.83 11.54
C GLY A 12 -8.40 19.64 10.91
N GLU A 13 -8.41 19.50 9.59
CA GLU A 13 -9.05 18.35 8.95
C GLU A 13 -8.15 17.10 8.90
N VAL A 14 -8.64 16.02 9.49
CA VAL A 14 -8.04 14.68 9.38
C VAL A 14 -8.59 13.95 8.15
N ARG A 15 -7.70 13.29 7.41
CA ARG A 15 -8.01 12.45 6.24
C ARG A 15 -7.12 11.21 6.26
N ASN A 16 -7.68 10.06 5.87
CA ASN A 16 -6.89 8.86 5.67
C ASN A 16 -6.08 8.97 4.38
N LEU A 17 -4.88 8.40 4.38
CA LEU A 17 -4.02 8.23 3.21
C LEU A 17 -3.64 6.76 3.10
N GLY A 18 -3.57 6.23 1.90
CA GLY A 18 -3.17 4.86 1.62
C GLY A 18 -3.55 4.44 0.21
N GLY A 19 -3.35 3.16 -0.12
CA GLY A 19 -3.66 2.59 -1.43
C GLY A 19 -5.16 2.42 -1.72
N GLY A 20 -6.01 2.53 -0.69
CA GLY A 20 -7.44 2.24 -0.81
C GLY A 20 -7.71 0.78 -1.18
N ARG A 21 -8.98 0.47 -1.43
CA ARG A 21 -9.40 -0.92 -1.68
C ARG A 21 -8.75 -1.53 -2.92
N GLY A 22 -8.60 -0.75 -4.00
CA GLY A 22 -8.07 -1.24 -5.26
C GLY A 22 -6.59 -1.62 -5.24
N LYS A 23 -5.80 -1.07 -4.29
CA LYS A 23 -4.35 -1.31 -4.19
C LYS A 23 -3.95 -2.04 -2.90
N SER A 24 -4.91 -2.61 -2.19
CA SER A 24 -4.66 -3.41 -0.99
C SER A 24 -4.40 -4.87 -1.37
N GLY A 25 -3.61 -5.58 -0.56
CA GLY A 25 -3.32 -7.00 -0.77
C GLY A 25 -3.14 -7.75 0.55
N PHE A 26 -3.20 -9.07 0.49
CA PHE A 26 -2.92 -9.95 1.63
C PHE A 26 -1.46 -10.43 1.58
N MET A 27 -0.86 -10.73 2.73
CA MET A 27 0.56 -11.13 2.82
C MET A 27 0.91 -12.28 1.86
N LEU A 28 0.11 -13.35 1.82
CA LEU A 28 0.38 -14.48 0.93
C LEU A 28 0.31 -14.10 -0.56
N GLY A 29 -0.60 -13.19 -0.93
CA GLY A 29 -0.68 -12.67 -2.30
C GLY A 29 0.54 -11.81 -2.64
N ALA A 30 0.97 -10.96 -1.72
CA ALA A 30 2.17 -10.15 -1.89
C ALA A 30 3.44 -11.02 -2.04
N MET A 31 3.56 -12.12 -1.28
CA MET A 31 4.67 -13.07 -1.44
C MET A 31 4.71 -13.67 -2.85
N VAL A 32 3.56 -14.05 -3.41
CA VAL A 32 3.47 -14.55 -4.78
C VAL A 32 3.89 -13.49 -5.80
N LEU A 33 3.46 -12.23 -5.63
CA LEU A 33 3.86 -11.13 -6.52
C LEU A 33 5.38 -10.85 -6.43
N ILE A 34 5.96 -10.96 -5.24
CA ILE A 34 7.41 -10.80 -5.02
C ILE A 34 8.19 -11.95 -5.68
N GLU A 35 7.70 -13.19 -5.58
CA GLU A 35 8.25 -14.34 -6.30
C GLU A 35 8.22 -14.11 -7.82
N GLN A 36 7.10 -13.60 -8.35
CA GLN A 36 6.95 -13.26 -9.76
C GLN A 36 7.87 -12.11 -10.20
N ALA A 37 8.23 -11.22 -9.28
CA ALA A 37 9.16 -10.12 -9.52
C ALA A 37 10.64 -10.57 -9.57
N GLY A 38 10.95 -11.84 -9.30
CA GLY A 38 12.28 -12.42 -9.46
C GLY A 38 12.97 -12.84 -8.16
N VAL A 39 12.35 -12.63 -7.00
CA VAL A 39 12.89 -13.04 -5.70
C VAL A 39 12.63 -14.53 -5.47
N GLU A 40 13.61 -15.26 -4.95
CA GLU A 40 13.42 -16.66 -4.58
C GLU A 40 12.32 -16.81 -3.53
N ARG A 41 11.50 -17.85 -3.66
CA ARG A 41 10.42 -18.17 -2.73
C ARG A 41 10.93 -18.30 -1.31
N ALA A 42 10.37 -17.48 -0.42
CA ALA A 42 10.67 -17.55 1.00
C ALA A 42 10.04 -18.80 1.64
N ASN A 43 10.78 -19.44 2.54
CA ASN A 43 10.22 -20.42 3.46
C ASN A 43 9.53 -19.68 4.62
N PHE A 44 8.27 -19.98 4.89
CA PHE A 44 7.52 -19.35 5.96
C PHE A 44 6.64 -20.36 6.72
N LEU A 45 6.31 -20.02 7.96
CA LEU A 45 5.35 -20.74 8.80
C LEU A 45 4.21 -19.79 9.16
N CYS A 46 2.97 -20.26 8.98
CA CYS A 46 1.78 -19.52 9.38
C CYS A 46 1.28 -20.07 10.71
N TYR A 47 1.21 -19.22 11.74
CA TYR A 47 0.62 -19.58 13.01
C TYR A 47 -0.85 -19.20 13.02
N ASN A 48 -1.70 -20.04 13.60
CA ASN A 48 -3.14 -19.78 13.68
C ASN A 48 -3.51 -18.73 14.74
N GLN A 49 -2.50 -18.18 15.42
CA GLN A 49 -2.65 -17.11 16.40
C GLN A 49 -2.19 -15.80 15.77
N LYS A 50 -3.10 -14.83 15.65
CA LYS A 50 -2.76 -13.46 15.24
C LYS A 50 -1.98 -12.75 16.34
N CYS A 51 -1.16 -11.78 15.97
CA CYS A 51 -0.59 -10.82 16.90
C CYS A 51 -1.72 -10.13 17.68
N VAL A 52 -1.55 -10.04 19.01
CA VAL A 52 -2.50 -9.33 19.87
C VAL A 52 -2.53 -7.87 19.42
N ASP A 53 -3.74 -7.31 19.30
CA ASP A 53 -4.02 -5.95 18.84
C ASP A 53 -3.70 -5.62 17.37
N ASP A 54 -3.37 -6.62 16.54
CA ASP A 54 -3.17 -6.40 15.12
C ASP A 54 -4.49 -6.33 14.33
N HIS A 55 -4.51 -5.43 13.33
CA HIS A 55 -5.61 -5.31 12.39
C HIS A 55 -5.45 -6.39 11.33
N ILE A 56 -6.38 -7.36 11.30
CA ILE A 56 -6.40 -8.41 10.27
C ILE A 56 -6.36 -7.80 8.86
N PHE A 57 -7.07 -6.69 8.66
CA PHE A 57 -7.00 -5.93 7.43
C PHE A 57 -7.33 -4.46 7.71
N TYR A 58 -6.50 -3.55 7.20
CA TYR A 58 -6.74 -2.11 7.26
C TYR A 58 -6.76 -1.53 5.84
N ILE A 59 -7.92 -1.06 5.39
CA ILE A 59 -8.09 -0.39 4.10
C ILE A 59 -8.42 1.07 4.37
N SER A 60 -7.63 1.99 3.82
CA SER A 60 -7.92 3.41 3.90
C SER A 60 -9.18 3.75 3.10
N GLU A 61 -10.16 4.35 3.77
CA GLU A 61 -11.31 5.01 3.14
C GLU A 61 -10.82 6.35 2.56
N LEU A 62 -10.93 6.55 1.24
CA LEU A 62 -10.35 7.71 0.54
C LEU A 62 -11.39 8.73 0.07
N ASN A 63 -12.69 8.52 0.27
CA ASN A 63 -13.75 9.41 -0.23
C ASN A 63 -13.55 10.84 0.25
N LYS A 64 -13.20 11.06 1.52
CA LYS A 64 -12.94 12.41 2.05
C LYS A 64 -11.73 13.07 1.38
N LEU A 65 -10.71 12.29 1.02
CA LEU A 65 -9.56 12.82 0.31
C LEU A 65 -9.93 13.16 -1.15
N LEU A 66 -10.57 12.24 -1.84
CA LEU A 66 -10.96 12.38 -3.25
C LEU A 66 -11.97 13.51 -3.45
N ALA A 67 -12.91 13.72 -2.52
CA ALA A 67 -13.82 14.86 -2.56
C ALA A 67 -13.10 16.22 -2.50
N HIS A 68 -11.95 16.29 -1.83
CA HIS A 68 -11.16 17.51 -1.71
C HIS A 68 -10.09 17.65 -2.81
N CYS A 69 -9.70 16.55 -3.42
CA CYS A 69 -8.66 16.47 -4.45
C CYS A 69 -9.07 15.43 -5.51
N PRO A 70 -10.10 15.70 -6.33
CA PRO A 70 -10.69 14.72 -7.24
C PRO A 70 -9.73 14.24 -8.33
N GLU A 71 -8.75 15.08 -8.68
CA GLU A 71 -7.75 14.77 -9.71
C GLU A 71 -6.68 13.76 -9.25
N ARG A 72 -6.77 13.24 -8.02
CA ARG A 72 -5.71 12.44 -7.41
C ARG A 72 -6.21 11.11 -6.87
N GLU A 73 -6.30 10.15 -7.78
CA GLU A 73 -6.42 8.73 -7.46
C GLU A 73 -5.03 8.07 -7.38
N VAL A 74 -4.90 6.97 -6.62
CA VAL A 74 -3.67 6.19 -6.53
C VAL A 74 -3.45 5.41 -7.84
N GLN A 75 -2.43 5.81 -8.60
CA GLN A 75 -2.17 5.30 -9.95
C GLN A 75 -1.28 4.05 -9.99
N ILE A 76 -0.51 3.79 -8.94
CA ILE A 76 0.46 2.69 -8.93
C ILE A 76 -0.26 1.43 -8.45
N GLU A 77 -0.26 0.40 -9.30
CA GLU A 77 -0.76 -0.94 -8.95
C GLU A 77 0.15 -1.61 -7.93
N LEU A 78 -0.43 -2.47 -7.08
CA LEU A 78 0.32 -3.20 -6.06
C LEU A 78 1.46 -4.03 -6.67
N GLU A 79 1.21 -4.72 -7.77
CA GLU A 79 2.21 -5.50 -8.51
C GLU A 79 3.39 -4.63 -8.97
N ASN A 80 3.09 -3.49 -9.60
CA ASN A 80 4.12 -2.56 -10.07
C ASN A 80 4.95 -2.00 -8.90
N MET A 81 4.30 -1.66 -7.79
CA MET A 81 4.98 -1.17 -6.59
C MET A 81 5.95 -2.22 -6.03
N LEU A 82 5.50 -3.48 -5.90
CA LEU A 82 6.36 -4.56 -5.40
C LEU A 82 7.52 -4.84 -6.36
N ALA A 83 7.29 -4.84 -7.67
CA ALA A 83 8.35 -5.00 -8.66
C ALA A 83 9.39 -3.87 -8.60
N GLU A 84 8.96 -2.63 -8.42
CA GLU A 84 9.86 -1.48 -8.22
C GLU A 84 10.67 -1.61 -6.93
N MET A 85 10.06 -2.06 -5.83
CA MET A 85 10.76 -2.30 -4.56
C MET A 85 11.83 -3.38 -4.71
N VAL A 86 11.52 -4.50 -5.37
CA VAL A 86 12.50 -5.58 -5.61
C VAL A 86 13.70 -5.07 -6.41
N ARG A 87 13.45 -4.37 -7.53
CA ARG A 87 14.53 -3.78 -8.35
C ARG A 87 15.38 -2.78 -7.57
N ALA A 88 14.76 -2.00 -6.68
CA ALA A 88 15.49 -1.05 -5.86
C ALA A 88 16.44 -1.78 -4.89
N GLU A 89 15.99 -2.84 -4.24
CA GLU A 89 16.85 -3.63 -3.34
C GLU A 89 18.00 -4.34 -4.06
N GLU A 90 17.76 -4.90 -5.26
CA GLU A 90 18.82 -5.50 -6.08
C GLU A 90 19.91 -4.50 -6.45
N HIS A 91 19.57 -3.22 -6.62
CA HIS A 91 20.54 -2.18 -6.95
C HIS A 91 21.45 -1.79 -5.77
N TYR A 92 21.01 -2.05 -4.53
CA TYR A 92 21.81 -1.78 -3.33
C TYR A 92 22.70 -2.96 -2.91
N GLN A 93 22.61 -4.11 -3.58
CA GLN A 93 23.49 -5.27 -3.38
C GLN A 93 24.72 -5.24 -4.29
#